data_AF-A0A142XQR9-F1
#
_entry.id   AF-A0A142XQR9-F1
#
_cell.length_a   1.000
_cell.length_b   1.000
_cell.length_c   1.000
_cell.angle_alpha   90.00
_cell.angle_beta   90.00
_cell.angle_gamma   90.00
#
_symmetry.space_group_name_H-M   'P 1'
#
loop_
_entity.id
_entity.type
_entity.pdbx_description
1 polymer ?
#
loop_
_entity_poly.entity_id
_entity_poly.type
_entity_poly.pdbx_seq_one_letter_code
_entity_poly.pdbx_strand_id
1 'polypeptide(L)' 'MARHLIESRDLVGRSKDYILTQLGAALTDRTDGGLEWYLGRRKGGASLMWDYEGYLVVTLNDRGECEKAYIYERD' A
#
# COMPACT_ATOMS: atom_id res chain seq x y z
N MET A 1 -1.40 13.04 -4.64
CA MET A 1 -0.08 12.72 -5.19
C MET A 1 0.34 11.26 -4.97
N ALA A 2 0.09 10.63 -3.81
CA ALA A 2 0.45 9.22 -3.55
C ALA A 2 -0.23 8.16 -4.46
N ARG A 3 -1.42 8.43 -4.99
CA ARG A 3 -2.20 7.45 -5.78
C ARG A 3 -1.53 7.06 -7.11
N HIS A 4 -0.86 8.00 -7.78
CA HIS A 4 -0.20 7.71 -9.07
C HIS A 4 1.02 6.79 -8.92
N LEU A 5 1.73 6.85 -7.79
CA LEU A 5 2.86 5.97 -7.48
C LEU A 5 2.42 4.53 -7.22
N ILE A 6 1.21 4.36 -6.68
CA ILE A 6 0.63 3.04 -6.38
C ILE A 6 0.14 2.37 -7.68
N GLU A 7 -0.43 3.13 -8.61
CA GLU A 7 -0.87 2.62 -9.92
C GLU A 7 0.29 2.41 -10.91
N SER A 8 1.45 3.07 -10.73
CA SER A 8 2.58 2.98 -11.66
C SER A 8 3.49 1.76 -11.49
N ARG A 9 3.27 0.90 -10.47
CA ARG A 9 4.14 -0.25 -10.11
C ARG A 9 5.61 0.10 -9.79
N ASP A 10 5.97 1.37 -9.62
CA ASP A 10 7.38 1.82 -9.51
C ASP A 10 7.93 1.82 -8.07
N LEU A 11 7.36 0.97 -7.19
CA LEU A 11 7.88 0.77 -5.84
C LEU A 11 8.83 -0.43 -5.77
N VAL A 12 8.70 -1.42 -6.66
CA VAL A 12 9.53 -2.62 -6.65
C VAL A 12 11.00 -2.26 -6.90
N GLY A 13 11.89 -2.75 -6.04
CA GLY A 13 13.33 -2.43 -6.06
C GLY A 13 13.69 -1.10 -5.39
N ARG A 14 12.72 -0.34 -4.87
CA ARG A 14 12.99 0.87 -4.07
C ARG A 14 13.24 0.51 -2.61
N SER A 15 14.09 1.27 -1.94
CA SER A 15 14.38 1.08 -0.51
C SER A 15 13.21 1.52 0.39
N LYS A 16 13.13 0.93 1.59
CA LYS A 16 12.20 1.32 2.66
C LYS A 16 12.17 2.84 2.87
N ASP A 17 13.33 3.47 2.97
CA ASP A 17 13.43 4.92 3.22
C ASP A 17 12.85 5.76 2.08
N TYR A 18 13.09 5.36 0.82
CA TYR A 18 12.49 6.04 -0.33
C TYR A 18 10.96 5.96 -0.27
N ILE A 19 10.43 4.78 0.02
CA ILE A 19 8.99 4.53 0.08
C ILE A 19 8.34 5.33 1.21
N LEU A 20 8.95 5.32 2.41
CA LEU A 20 8.47 6.12 3.55
C LEU A 20 8.56 7.63 3.28
N THR A 21 9.55 8.08 2.53
CA THR A 21 9.65 9.50 2.12
C THR A 21 8.53 9.89 1.16
N GLN A 22 8.17 9.00 0.23
CA GLN A 22 7.12 9.27 -0.77
C GLN A 22 5.70 9.12 -0.22
N LEU A 23 5.46 8.11 0.62
CA LEU A 23 4.13 7.74 1.10
C LEU A 23 3.86 8.21 2.53
N GLY A 24 4.88 8.66 3.24
CA GLY A 24 4.82 8.96 4.67
C GLY A 24 4.95 7.71 5.54
N ALA A 25 4.78 7.90 6.85
CA ALA A 25 4.83 6.81 7.81
C ALA A 25 3.74 5.76 7.53
N ALA A 26 4.14 4.49 7.54
CA ALA A 26 3.19 3.38 7.47
C ALA A 26 2.36 3.31 8.77
N LEU A 27 1.13 2.80 8.66
CA LEU A 27 0.21 2.61 9.79
C LEU A 27 0.67 1.49 10.73
N THR A 28 1.35 0.49 10.19
CA THR A 28 1.83 -0.68 10.93
C THR A 28 2.94 -1.36 10.15
N ASP A 29 3.97 -1.79 10.87
CA ASP A 29 4.86 -2.88 10.43
C ASP A 29 4.07 -4.18 10.68
N ARG A 30 3.50 -4.76 9.63
CA ARG A 30 2.79 -6.04 9.74
C ARG A 30 3.78 -7.11 10.22
N THR A 31 3.25 -8.13 10.88
CA THR A 31 4.03 -9.26 11.43
C THR A 31 4.81 -10.06 10.39
N ASP A 32 4.52 -9.89 9.10
CA ASP A 32 5.23 -10.50 7.96
C ASP A 32 6.33 -9.60 7.36
N GLY A 33 6.63 -8.45 7.98
CA GLY A 33 7.61 -7.49 7.46
C GLY A 33 7.06 -6.57 6.35
N GLY A 34 5.73 -6.58 6.15
CA GLY A 34 5.06 -5.67 5.22
C GLY A 34 4.73 -4.31 5.84
N LEU A 35 4.94 -3.23 5.09
CA LEU A 35 4.46 -1.89 5.41
C LEU A 35 3.05 -1.67 4.85
N GLU A 36 2.16 -1.11 5.66
CA GLU A 36 0.77 -0.86 5.27
C GLU A 36 0.40 0.63 5.35
N TRP A 37 -0.34 1.13 4.35
CA TRP A 37 -0.94 2.47 4.34
C TRP A 37 -2.42 2.40 4.02
N TYR A 38 -3.22 3.21 4.69
CA TYR A 38 -4.65 3.32 4.42
C TYR A 38 -4.91 4.30 3.29
N LEU A 39 -5.64 3.85 2.27
CA LEU A 39 -6.00 4.62 1.08
C LEU A 39 -7.38 5.26 1.18
N GLY A 40 -8.14 4.96 2.24
CA GLY A 40 -9.48 5.48 2.48
C GLY A 40 -10.61 4.50 2.15
N ARG A 41 -11.85 4.93 2.42
CA ARG A 41 -13.07 4.18 2.06
C ARG A 41 -13.49 4.50 0.64
N ARG A 42 -13.81 3.47 -0.14
CA ARG A 42 -14.42 3.62 -1.46
C ARG A 42 -15.85 3.10 -1.40
N LYS A 43 -16.79 3.93 -1.84
CA LYS A 43 -18.16 3.49 -2.13
C LYS A 43 -18.12 2.59 -3.36
N GLY A 44 -18.61 1.36 -3.24
CA GLY A 44 -18.77 0.45 -4.38
C GLY A 44 -19.53 1.13 -5.52
N GLY A 45 -18.91 1.21 -6.71
CA GLY A 45 -19.54 1.74 -7.91
C GLY A 45 -20.49 0.73 -8.52
N ALA A 46 -21.78 1.08 -8.58
CA ALA A 46 -22.88 0.38 -9.27
C ALA A 46 -23.05 -1.10 -8.91
N SER A 47 -23.94 -1.36 -7.93
CA SER A 47 -24.71 -2.59 -7.67
C SER A 47 -24.42 -3.37 -6.37
N LEU A 48 -23.39 -3.04 -5.59
CA LEU A 48 -23.18 -3.61 -4.24
C LEU A 48 -22.81 -2.49 -3.24
N MET A 49 -23.74 -2.17 -2.34
CA MET A 49 -23.72 -1.00 -1.42
C MET A 49 -22.79 -1.16 -0.19
N TRP A 50 -21.60 -1.74 -0.35
CA TRP A 50 -20.69 -1.97 0.77
C TRP A 50 -19.51 -1.02 0.63
N ASP A 51 -19.19 -0.30 1.71
CA ASP A 51 -18.03 0.59 1.77
C ASP A 51 -16.79 -0.28 1.96
N TYR A 52 -15.87 -0.29 1.01
CA TYR A 52 -14.63 -1.06 1.16
C TYR A 52 -13.50 -0.14 1.62
N GLU A 53 -12.75 -0.59 2.63
CA GLU A 53 -11.53 0.04 3.10
C GLU A 53 -10.34 -0.43 2.24
N GLY A 54 -9.71 0.50 1.53
CA GLY A 54 -8.54 0.21 0.70
C GLY A 54 -7.24 0.42 1.46
N TYR A 55 -6.32 -0.54 1.36
CA TYR A 55 -4.99 -0.49 1.96
C TYR A 55 -3.92 -0.77 0.90
N LEU A 56 -2.83 -0.01 0.91
CA LEU A 56 -1.60 -0.36 0.20
C LEU A 56 -0.73 -1.22 1.11
N VAL A 57 -0.32 -2.38 0.63
CA VAL A 57 0.63 -3.24 1.31
C VAL A 57 1.90 -3.32 0.46
N VAL A 58 3.04 -3.07 1.09
CA VAL A 58 4.38 -3.20 0.50
C VAL A 58 5.17 -4.22 1.30
N THR A 59 5.63 -5.30 0.66
CA THR A 59 6.50 -6.30 1.27
C THR A 59 7.95 -5.97 0.94
N LEU A 60 8.81 -5.98 1.96
CA LEU A 60 10.24 -5.75 1.82
C LEU A 60 11.01 -7.08 1.86
N ASN A 61 12.09 -7.18 1.10
CA ASN A 61 13.04 -8.29 1.18
C ASN A 61 14.01 -8.11 2.37
N ASP A 62 14.90 -9.08 2.59
CA ASP A 62 15.92 -9.05 3.65
C ASP A 62 16.91 -7.86 3.56
N ARG A 63 16.98 -7.21 2.39
CA ARG A 63 17.80 -6.01 2.15
C ARG A 63 17.05 -4.70 2.41
N GLY A 64 15.76 -4.78 2.77
CA GLY A 64 14.90 -3.62 2.99
C GLY A 64 14.43 -2.95 1.69
N GLU A 65 14.46 -3.66 0.57
CA GLU A 65 13.93 -3.20 -0.72
C GLU A 65 12.55 -3.79 -0.95
N CYS A 66 11.64 -3.02 -1.57
CA CYS A 66 10.31 -3.50 -1.92
C CYS A 66 10.39 -4.63 -2.93
N GLU A 67 9.94 -5.82 -2.51
CA GLU A 67 9.78 -6.99 -3.37
C GLU A 67 8.43 -6.95 -4.08
N LYS A 68 7.37 -6.53 -3.37
CA LYS A 68 6.00 -6.56 -3.87
C LYS A 68 5.18 -5.41 -3.30
N ALA A 69 4.34 -4.80 -4.12
CA ALA A 69 3.33 -3.84 -3.69
C ALA A 69 1.97 -4.22 -4.27
N TYR A 70 0.92 -4.19 -3.46
CA TYR A 70 -0.45 -4.49 -3.90
C TYR A 70 -1.49 -3.74 -3.05
N ILE A 71 -2.67 -3.56 -3.62
CA ILE A 71 -3.81 -3.00 -2.90
C ILE A 71 -4.62 -4.17 -2.34
N TYR A 72 -4.89 -4.11 -1.04
CA TYR A 72 -5.80 -5.00 -0.33
C TYR A 72 -7.07 -4.21 0.00
N GLU A 73 -8.22 -4.74 -0.39
CA GLU A 73 -9.52 -4.16 -0.06
C GLU A 73 -10.19 -5.03 1.01
N ARG A 74 -10.75 -4.40 2.04
CA ARG A 74 -11.43 -5.05 3.16
C ARG A 74 -12.86 -4.52 3.25
N ASP A 75 -13.81 -5.43 3.42
CA ASP A 75 -15.22 -5.16 3.74
C ASP A 75 -15.39 -4.57 5.15
#